data_AF-A0A022PFM0-F1
#
_entry.id   AF-A0A022PFM0-F1
#
_cell.length_a   1.000
_cell.length_b   1.000
_cell.length_c   1.000
_cell.angle_alpha   90.00
_cell.angle_beta   90.00
_cell.angle_gamma   90.00
#
_symmetry.space_group_name_H-M   'P 1'
#
loop_
_entity.id
_entity.type
_entity.pdbx_description
1 polymer ?
#
loop_
_entity_poly.entity_id
_entity_poly.type
_entity_poly.pdbx_seq_one_letter_code
_entity_poly.pdbx_strand_id
1 'polypeptide(L)'
;MTFLVLSRNAPYIMVETNGYTLKRNQVFPDRLSAGWMIYLPFVINPSLLPMADEILPIANDKEQLGTLIISKKGIFDGENQDDIDKANDVEIQLLNLGLLPLITEV
;
A
#
# COMPACT_ATOMS: atom_id res chain seq x y z
N MET A 1 -10.32 6.90 -5.35
CA MET A 1 -9.85 5.56 -4.93
C MET A 1 -10.94 4.72 -4.30
N THR A 2 -11.77 5.25 -3.39
CA THR A 2 -12.94 4.55 -2.80
C THR A 2 -13.84 3.86 -3.82
N PHE A 3 -14.12 4.48 -4.97
CA PHE A 3 -14.90 3.86 -6.05
C PHE A 3 -14.28 2.57 -6.60
N LEU A 4 -12.94 2.46 -6.70
CA LEU A 4 -12.28 1.27 -7.24
C LEU A 4 -12.39 0.08 -6.29
N VAL A 5 -12.24 0.31 -4.98
CA VAL A 5 -12.43 -0.72 -3.94
C VAL A 5 -13.86 -1.26 -4.00
N LEU A 6 -14.84 -0.37 -4.05
CA LEU A 6 -16.26 -0.74 -4.01
C LEU A 6 -16.75 -1.40 -5.30
N SER A 7 -16.15 -1.07 -6.45
CA SER A 7 -16.63 -1.57 -7.76
C SER A 7 -15.96 -2.86 -8.22
N ARG A 8 -14.74 -3.17 -7.76
CA ARG A 8 -13.97 -4.30 -8.31
C ARG A 8 -13.96 -5.56 -7.48
N ASN A 9 -14.52 -5.55 -6.26
CA ASN A 9 -14.43 -6.67 -5.32
C ASN A 9 -13.01 -7.26 -5.25
N ALA A 10 -12.01 -6.40 -5.44
CA ALA A 10 -10.60 -6.77 -5.53
C ALA A 10 -10.02 -6.66 -4.12
N PRO A 11 -9.46 -7.73 -3.57
CA PRO A 11 -8.98 -7.72 -2.19
C PRO A 11 -7.80 -6.75 -2.00
N TYR A 12 -7.05 -6.46 -3.07
CA TYR A 12 -5.87 -5.60 -3.02
C TYR A 12 -5.86 -4.60 -4.18
N ILE A 13 -5.41 -3.37 -3.92
CA ILE A 13 -5.17 -2.36 -4.95
C ILE A 13 -3.79 -1.76 -4.70
N MET A 14 -2.97 -1.69 -5.75
CA MET A 14 -1.66 -1.02 -5.71
C MET A 14 -1.66 0.12 -6.73
N VAL A 15 -1.01 1.22 -6.35
CA VAL A 15 -0.87 2.41 -7.17
C VAL A 15 0.60 2.79 -7.17
N GLU A 16 1.17 2.91 -8.35
CA GLU A 16 2.57 3.25 -8.55
C GLU A 16 2.74 4.18 -9.76
N THR A 17 3.90 4.81 -9.85
CA THR A 17 4.31 5.65 -10.98
C THR A 17 5.67 5.19 -11.49
N ASN A 18 5.99 5.54 -12.75
CA ASN A 18 7.30 5.33 -13.38
C ASN A 18 7.86 3.90 -13.28
N GLY A 19 6.96 2.90 -13.19
CA GLY A 19 7.30 1.49 -13.17
C GLY A 19 8.09 1.06 -11.93
N TYR A 20 7.76 1.60 -10.75
CA TYR A 20 8.38 1.23 -9.47
C TYR A 20 8.61 -0.29 -9.33
N THR A 21 7.58 -1.13 -9.52
CA THR A 21 7.72 -2.59 -9.48
C THR A 21 8.48 -3.18 -10.66
N LEU A 22 8.26 -2.64 -11.88
CA LEU A 22 8.95 -3.09 -13.10
C LEU A 22 10.47 -2.89 -13.00
N LYS A 23 10.89 -1.84 -12.29
CA LYS A 23 12.29 -1.50 -12.04
C LYS A 23 12.88 -2.22 -10.83
N ARG A 24 12.09 -3.02 -10.12
CA ARG A 24 12.48 -3.76 -8.90
C ARG A 24 12.89 -2.85 -7.74
N ASN A 25 12.18 -1.73 -7.57
CA ASN A 25 12.45 -0.79 -6.49
C ASN A 25 11.81 -1.21 -5.15
N GLN A 26 10.86 -2.13 -5.19
CA GLN A 26 10.24 -2.76 -4.02
C GLN A 26 11.24 -3.62 -3.24
N VAL A 27 11.05 -3.71 -1.92
CA VAL A 27 11.92 -4.48 -1.02
C VAL A 27 11.74 -5.98 -1.21
N PHE A 28 10.50 -6.42 -1.43
CA PHE A 28 10.14 -7.84 -1.46
C PHE A 28 9.59 -8.22 -2.84
N PRO A 29 10.37 -8.90 -3.70
CA PRO A 29 9.95 -9.21 -5.08
C PRO A 29 8.86 -10.29 -5.17
N ASP A 30 8.62 -11.04 -4.10
CA ASP A 30 7.60 -12.09 -3.99
C ASP A 30 6.29 -11.61 -3.33
N ARG A 31 6.22 -10.35 -2.90
CA ARG A 31 5.08 -9.76 -2.19
C ARG A 31 4.49 -8.57 -2.92
N LEU A 32 3.29 -8.18 -2.49
CA LEU A 32 2.72 -6.90 -2.92
C LEU A 32 3.62 -5.74 -2.49
N SER A 33 3.64 -4.68 -3.28
CA SER A 33 4.43 -3.48 -3.05
C SER A 33 3.56 -2.31 -2.63
N ALA A 34 4.08 -1.43 -1.77
CA ALA A 34 3.36 -0.22 -1.37
C ALA A 34 3.30 0.79 -2.52
N GLY A 35 4.44 1.00 -3.20
CA GLY A 35 4.57 2.05 -4.21
C GLY A 35 4.07 3.40 -3.67
N TRP A 36 3.22 4.08 -4.44
CA TRP A 36 2.57 5.30 -3.96
C TRP A 36 1.48 4.99 -2.93
N MET A 37 0.59 4.05 -3.25
CA MET A 37 -0.52 3.69 -2.37
C MET A 37 -0.82 2.20 -2.48
N ILE A 38 -1.16 1.60 -1.33
CA ILE A 38 -1.63 0.22 -1.25
C ILE A 38 -2.90 0.14 -0.42
N TYR A 39 -3.92 -0.51 -0.96
CA TYR A 39 -5.11 -0.91 -0.23
C TYR A 39 -4.99 -2.37 0.17
N LEU A 40 -5.21 -2.62 1.46
CA LEU A 40 -5.24 -3.95 2.04
C LEU A 40 -6.62 -4.21 2.68
N PRO A 41 -7.16 -5.43 2.62
CA PRO A 41 -8.45 -5.80 3.21
C PRO A 41 -8.30 -6.10 4.70
N PHE A 42 -7.45 -5.33 5.40
CA PHE A 42 -7.16 -5.45 6.81
C PHE A 42 -7.45 -4.13 7.52
N VAL A 43 -7.91 -4.20 8.76
CA VAL A 43 -8.06 -3.01 9.61
C VAL A 43 -6.71 -2.73 10.27
N ILE A 44 -6.08 -1.65 9.85
CA ILE A 44 -4.74 -1.27 10.33
C ILE A 44 -4.84 0.01 11.16
N ASN A 45 -4.29 -0.05 12.37
CA ASN A 45 -4.20 1.12 13.25
C ASN A 45 -3.10 2.06 12.74
N PRO A 46 -3.39 3.36 12.51
CA PRO A 46 -2.40 4.32 12.03
C PRO A 46 -1.12 4.41 12.89
N SER A 47 -1.22 4.15 14.20
CA SER A 47 -0.07 4.16 15.10
C SER A 47 0.98 3.07 14.81
N LEU A 48 0.63 2.04 14.04
CA LEU A 48 1.55 0.94 13.68
C LEU A 48 2.42 1.24 12.45
N LEU A 49 2.08 2.28 11.70
CA LEU A 49 2.74 2.69 10.45
C LEU A 49 3.08 4.19 10.49
N PRO A 50 3.94 4.65 11.42
CA PRO A 50 4.28 6.07 11.55
C PRO A 50 5.05 6.63 10.34
N MET A 51 5.65 5.76 9.51
CA MET A 51 6.32 6.13 8.26
C MET A 51 5.35 6.41 7.11
N ALA A 52 4.12 5.90 7.18
CA ALA A 52 3.13 6.19 6.16
C ALA A 52 2.68 7.65 6.30
N ASP A 53 2.57 8.35 5.18
CA ASP A 53 2.15 9.75 5.17
C ASP A 53 0.68 9.89 5.57
N GLU A 54 -0.15 8.94 5.14
CA GLU A 54 -1.57 8.91 5.48
C GLU A 54 -2.12 7.48 5.48
N ILE A 55 -3.03 7.20 6.40
CA ILE A 55 -3.67 5.89 6.56
C ILE A 55 -5.17 6.14 6.68
N LEU A 56 -5.90 5.67 5.68
CA LEU A 56 -7.32 5.93 5.52
C LEU A 56 -8.12 4.63 5.65
N PRO A 57 -9.04 4.54 6.63
CA PRO A 57 -9.98 3.42 6.67
C PRO A 57 -10.94 3.51 5.48
N ILE A 58 -11.11 2.39 4.77
CA ILE A 58 -12.12 2.27 3.72
C ILE A 58 -13.26 1.45 4.28
N ALA A 59 -14.44 2.04 4.39
CA ALA A 59 -15.63 1.42 4.95
C ALA A 59 -16.82 1.53 3.99
N ASN A 60 -17.76 0.60 4.12
CA ASN A 60 -19.10 0.71 3.56
C ASN A 60 -20.09 1.12 4.67
N ASP A 61 -21.39 1.15 4.38
CA ASP A 61 -22.43 1.56 5.33
C ASP A 61 -22.56 0.67 6.58
N LYS A 62 -21.88 -0.49 6.62
CA LYS A 62 -22.01 -1.51 7.68
C LYS A 62 -20.69 -1.79 8.43
N GLU A 63 -19.57 -1.82 7.72
CA GLU A 63 -18.28 -2.24 8.27
C GLU A 63 -17.08 -1.64 7.52
N GLN A 64 -15.92 -1.65 8.17
CA GLN A 64 -14.66 -1.31 7.54
C GLN A 64 -14.21 -2.47 6.64
N LEU A 65 -14.07 -2.20 5.35
CA LEU A 65 -13.63 -3.15 4.33
C LEU A 65 -12.11 -3.34 4.34
N GLY A 66 -11.36 -2.33 4.77
CA GLY A 66 -9.91 -2.40 4.83
C GLY A 66 -9.28 -1.04 5.08
N THR A 67 -8.01 -0.91 4.69
CA THR A 67 -7.23 0.31 4.91
C THR A 67 -6.44 0.64 3.65
N LEU A 68 -6.53 1.90 3.22
CA LEU A 68 -5.67 2.49 2.19
C LEU A 68 -4.49 3.18 2.87
N ILE A 69 -3.29 2.78 2.50
CA ILE A 69 -2.03 3.33 3.01
C ILE A 69 -1.40 4.15 1.90
N ILE A 70 -0.98 5.36 2.23
CA ILE A 70 -0.36 6.32 1.31
C ILE A 70 1.08 6.55 1.79
N SER A 71 2.05 6.17 0.98
CA SER A 71 3.48 6.29 1.31
C SER A 71 3.95 7.75 1.28
N LYS A 72 3.32 8.59 0.45
CA LYS A 72 3.69 10.01 0.28
C LYS A 72 2.48 10.87 -0.14
N LYS A 73 2.34 12.04 0.49
CA LYS A 73 1.46 13.12 0.02
C LYS A 73 2.09 13.86 -1.17
N GLY A 74 1.23 14.27 -2.11
CA GLY A 74 1.66 14.89 -3.36
C GLY A 74 2.02 13.84 -4.42
N ILE A 75 2.88 14.19 -5.38
CA ILE A 75 3.24 13.28 -6.48
C ILE A 75 4.32 12.31 -5.99
N PHE A 76 4.04 11.02 -6.09
CA PHE A 76 5.02 9.96 -5.94
C PHE A 76 5.74 9.71 -7.25
N ASP A 77 7.06 9.60 -7.20
CA ASP A 77 7.91 9.27 -8.34
C ASP A 77 8.68 7.98 -8.06
N GLY A 78 8.32 6.91 -8.77
CA GLY A 78 9.00 5.61 -8.67
C GLY A 78 10.45 5.58 -9.17
N GLU A 79 11.01 6.69 -9.66
CA GLU A 79 12.44 6.86 -9.96
C GLU A 79 13.19 7.71 -8.92
N ASN A 80 12.46 8.43 -8.07
CA ASN A 80 13.06 9.28 -7.05
C ASN A 80 13.42 8.44 -5.81
N GLN A 81 14.68 8.51 -5.38
CA GLN A 81 15.15 7.68 -4.27
C GLN A 81 14.43 7.97 -2.95
N ASP A 82 14.12 9.23 -2.63
CA ASP A 82 13.42 9.58 -1.39
C ASP A 82 11.98 9.03 -1.37
N ASP A 83 11.35 8.91 -2.54
CA ASP A 83 10.01 8.36 -2.68
C ASP A 83 10.03 6.83 -2.60
N ILE A 84 11.02 6.22 -3.25
CA ILE A 84 11.28 4.77 -3.16
C ILE A 84 11.52 4.38 -1.70
N ASP A 85 12.36 5.12 -0.97
CA ASP A 85 12.69 4.81 0.42
C ASP A 85 11.45 4.88 1.33
N LYS A 86 10.56 5.87 1.12
CA LYS A 86 9.29 5.96 1.86
C LYS A 86 8.38 4.76 1.59
N ALA A 87 8.25 4.33 0.33
CA ALA A 87 7.48 3.15 -0.01
C ALA A 87 8.08 1.89 0.62
N ASN A 88 9.41 1.77 0.58
CA ASN A 88 10.14 0.66 1.15
C ASN A 88 9.99 0.56 2.67
N ASP A 89 10.05 1.68 3.38
CA ASP A 89 9.82 1.73 4.83
C ASP A 89 8.41 1.21 5.20
N VAL A 90 7.40 1.59 4.40
CA VAL A 90 6.02 1.07 4.54
C VAL A 90 5.97 -0.43 4.27
N GLU A 91 6.60 -0.92 3.22
CA GLU A 91 6.66 -2.36 2.88
C GLU A 91 7.31 -3.18 3.99
N ILE A 92 8.45 -2.74 4.52
CA ILE A 92 9.17 -3.41 5.62
C ILE A 92 8.28 -3.46 6.86
N GLN A 93 7.63 -2.35 7.21
CA GLN A 93 6.78 -2.32 8.39
C GLN A 93 5.53 -3.19 8.23
N LEU A 94 4.90 -3.19 7.06
CA LEU A 94 3.78 -4.09 6.77
C LEU A 94 4.19 -5.56 6.87
N LEU A 95 5.39 -5.91 6.40
CA LEU A 95 5.92 -7.27 6.55
C LEU A 95 6.13 -7.63 8.02
N ASN A 96 6.74 -6.74 8.81
CA ASN A 96 6.97 -6.95 10.25
C ASN A 96 5.67 -7.18 11.03
N LEU A 97 4.58 -6.55 10.58
CA LEU A 97 3.24 -6.74 11.15
C LEU A 97 2.54 -8.02 10.63
N GLY A 98 3.13 -8.72 9.67
CA GLY A 98 2.51 -9.89 9.01
C GLY A 98 1.36 -9.52 8.07
N LEU A 99 1.30 -8.27 7.62
CA LEU A 99 0.18 -7.71 6.85
C LEU A 99 0.48 -7.55 5.35
N LEU A 100 1.68 -7.88 4.90
CA LEU A 100 2.08 -7.78 3.49
C LEU A 100 1.91 -9.14 2.78
N PRO A 101 0.87 -9.35 1.94
CA PRO A 101 0.59 -10.65 1.32
C PRO A 101 1.65 -11.07 0.28
N LEU A 102 1.79 -12.37 0.06
CA LEU A 102 2.53 -12.91 -1.09
C LEU A 102 1.72 -12.73 -2.37
N ILE A 103 2.39 -12.51 -3.50
CA ILE A 103 1.72 -12.44 -4.82
C ILE A 103 0.97 -13.73 -5.14
N THR A 104 1.43 -14.87 -4.64
CA THR A 104 0.79 -16.19 -4.86
C THR A 104 -0.49 -16.39 -4.05
N GLU A 105 -0.77 -15.53 -3.06
CA GLU A 105 -1.95 -15.60 -2.21
C GLU A 105 -3.11 -14.71 -2.70
N VAL A 106 -2.86 -13.95 -3.79
CA VAL A 106 -3.74 -12.90 -4.32
C VAL A 106 -4.47 -13.34 -5.59
#